data_AF-A0A4P9YYP3-F1
#
_entry.id   AF-A0A4P9YYP3-F1
#
_cell.length_a   1.000
_cell.length_b   1.000
_cell.length_c   1.000
_cell.angle_alpha   90.00
_cell.angle_beta   90.00
_cell.angle_gamma   90.00
#
_symmetry.space_group_name_H-M   'P 1'
#
loop_
_entity.id
_entity.type
_entity.pdbx_description
1 polymer ?
#
loop_
_entity_poly.entity_id
_entity_poly.type
_entity_poly.pdbx_seq_one_letter_code
_entity_poly.pdbx_strand_id
1 'polypeptide(L)'
;VASKSIVAASTHRRHPWVARMYVSPFFVLYPLWLLVYQRAYDDYLGSEEWTFLTLGGLIALNLLTYLASQWSVTARVWMAYAKVAVRL
;
A
#
# COMPACT_ATOMS: atom_id res chain seq x y z
N VAL A 1 -3.98 19.90 -23.27
CA VAL A 1 -5.29 19.37 -23.76
C VAL A 1 -6.27 20.53 -23.75
N ALA A 2 -6.89 20.86 -24.89
CA ALA A 2 -7.86 21.95 -24.99
C ALA A 2 -9.19 21.41 -25.53
N SER A 3 -10.15 21.17 -24.63
CA SER A 3 -11.53 20.76 -24.94
C SER A 3 -12.48 21.35 -23.91
N LYS A 4 -13.70 21.70 -24.32
CA LYS A 4 -14.72 22.31 -23.45
C LYS A 4 -15.23 21.38 -22.34
N SER A 5 -15.03 20.06 -22.46
CA SER A 5 -15.49 19.07 -21.48
C SER A 5 -14.51 18.81 -20.33
N ILE A 6 -13.29 19.34 -20.40
CA ILE A 6 -12.21 19.03 -19.46
C ILE A 6 -12.00 20.21 -18.53
N VAL A 7 -12.25 19.99 -17.23
CA VAL A 7 -12.07 21.02 -16.20
C VAL A 7 -10.58 21.21 -15.86
N ALA A 8 -9.85 20.11 -15.70
CA ALA A 8 -8.42 20.14 -15.38
C ALA A 8 -7.71 18.88 -15.88
N ALA A 9 -6.42 19.01 -16.20
CA ALA A 9 -5.56 17.89 -16.53
C ALA A 9 -4.18 18.09 -15.90
N SER A 10 -3.63 17.05 -15.31
CA SER A 10 -2.27 17.03 -14.77
C SER A 10 -1.52 15.79 -15.23
N THR A 11 -0.23 15.96 -15.51
CA THR A 11 0.65 14.86 -15.87
C THR A 11 1.21 14.20 -14.61
N HIS A 12 1.11 12.88 -14.56
CA HIS A 12 1.57 12.06 -13.44
C HIS A 12 2.59 11.03 -13.90
N ARG A 13 3.68 10.89 -13.15
CA ARG A 13 4.67 9.83 -13.33
C ARG A 13 4.39 8.72 -12.33
N ARG A 14 4.45 7.47 -12.77
CA ARG A 14 4.28 6.30 -11.90
C ARG A 14 5.46 6.19 -10.92
N HIS A 15 5.16 5.94 -9.65
CA HIS A 15 6.16 5.66 -8.64
C HIS A 15 6.83 4.30 -8.92
N PRO A 16 8.15 4.14 -8.66
CA PRO A 16 8.77 2.81 -8.60
C PRO A 16 7.98 1.90 -7.66
N TRP A 17 7.93 0.60 -8.01
CA TRP A 17 7.05 -0.39 -7.38
C TRP A 17 7.19 -0.47 -5.86
N VAL A 18 8.43 -0.39 -5.35
CA VAL A 18 8.75 -0.52 -3.92
C VAL A 18 8.12 0.58 -3.06
N ALA A 19 7.97 1.79 -3.60
CA ALA A 19 7.49 2.93 -2.83
C ALA A 19 6.04 3.32 -3.16
N ARG A 20 5.29 2.37 -3.72
CA ARG A 20 3.83 2.43 -3.70
C ARG A 20 3.35 2.15 -2.29
N MET A 21 2.32 2.86 -1.87
CA MET A 21 1.82 2.80 -0.49
C MET A 21 1.30 1.42 -0.06
N TYR A 22 0.86 0.57 -1.00
CA TYR A 22 0.46 -0.81 -0.71
C TYR A 22 1.64 -1.80 -0.69
N VAL A 23 2.88 -1.33 -0.90
CA VAL A 23 4.10 -2.15 -0.87
C VAL A 23 5.03 -1.68 0.25
N SER A 24 5.32 -0.37 0.36
CA SER A 24 6.35 0.13 1.28
C SER A 24 6.16 -0.19 2.77
N PRO A 25 4.96 0.01 3.40
CA PRO A 25 4.81 -0.35 4.80
C PRO A 25 4.77 -1.87 4.99
N PHE A 26 4.11 -2.60 4.09
CA PHE A 26 3.97 -4.05 4.19
C PHE A 26 5.31 -4.78 4.00
N PHE A 27 6.20 -4.25 3.17
CA PHE A 27 7.55 -4.77 2.99
C PHE A 27 8.36 -4.78 4.30
N VAL A 28 8.12 -3.84 5.21
CA VAL A 28 8.74 -3.79 6.53
C VAL A 28 7.95 -4.60 7.56
N LEU A 29 6.62 -4.58 7.49
CA LEU A 29 5.76 -5.28 8.45
C LEU A 29 5.88 -6.81 8.36
N TYR A 30 6.00 -7.39 7.17
CA TYR A 30 6.17 -8.84 7.03
C TYR A 30 7.43 -9.41 7.71
N PRO A 31 8.65 -8.87 7.48
CA PRO A 31 9.84 -9.35 8.19
C PRO A 31 9.78 -9.03 9.68
N LEU A 32 9.17 -7.91 10.10
CA LEU A 32 8.98 -7.60 11.52
C LEU A 32 8.06 -8.64 12.18
N TRP A 33 6.94 -8.98 11.55
CA TRP A 33 6.04 -10.03 12.03
C TRP A 33 6.76 -11.38 12.09
N LEU A 34 7.56 -11.72 11.08
CA LEU A 34 8.36 -12.96 11.07
C LEU A 34 9.38 -12.99 12.22
N LEU A 35 10.02 -11.87 12.54
CA LEU A 35 10.94 -11.77 13.68
C LEU A 35 10.21 -12.01 15.01
N VAL A 36 9.00 -11.45 15.18
CA VAL A 36 8.16 -11.71 16.35
C VAL A 36 7.80 -13.19 16.43
N TYR A 37 7.35 -13.78 15.32
CA TYR A 37 7.01 -15.20 15.24
C TYR A 37 8.19 -16.11 15.61
N GLN A 38 9.42 -15.77 15.21
CA GLN A 38 10.59 -16.61 15.46
C GLN A 38 11.23 -16.40 16.85
N ARG A 39 11.22 -15.17 17.37
CA ARG A 39 12.01 -14.80 18.56
C ARG A 39 11.18 -14.49 19.79
N ALA A 40 9.91 -14.16 19.62
CA ALA A 40 9.04 -13.69 20.70
C ALA A 40 7.62 -14.25 20.54
N TYR A 41 7.53 -15.52 20.12
CA TYR A 41 6.27 -16.21 19.92
C TYR A 41 5.47 -16.27 21.21
N ASP A 42 6.07 -16.76 22.29
CA ASP A 42 5.39 -16.96 23.58
C ASP A 42 5.00 -15.64 24.24
N ASP A 43 5.75 -14.56 23.99
CA ASP A 43 5.49 -13.24 24.60
C ASP A 43 4.36 -12.47 23.91
N TYR A 44 4.22 -12.58 22.58
CA TYR A 44 3.28 -11.75 21.80
C TYR A 44 2.16 -12.54 21.09
N LEU A 45 2.41 -13.78 20.68
CA LEU A 45 1.43 -14.59 19.94
C LEU A 45 0.80 -15.63 20.86
N GLY A 46 1.61 -16.44 21.54
CA GLY A 46 1.22 -17.42 22.56
C GLY A 46 0.26 -18.53 22.11
N SER A 47 -0.31 -18.44 20.91
CA SER A 47 -1.31 -19.36 20.36
C SER A 47 -1.34 -19.30 18.83
N GLU A 48 -1.73 -20.42 18.23
CA GLU A 48 -1.92 -20.54 16.78
C GLU A 48 -3.05 -19.62 16.27
N GLU A 49 -4.09 -19.41 17.08
CA GLU A 49 -5.24 -18.56 16.71
C GLU A 49 -4.79 -17.09 16.55
N TRP A 50 -3.95 -16.60 17.45
CA TRP A 50 -3.36 -15.26 17.36
C TRP A 50 -2.40 -15.13 16.17
N THR A 51 -1.67 -16.19 15.85
CA THR A 51 -0.83 -16.25 14.65
C THR A 51 -1.69 -16.13 13.38
N PHE A 52 -2.79 -16.88 13.30
CA PHE A 52 -3.73 -16.80 12.18
C PHE A 52 -4.37 -15.41 12.06
N LEU A 53 -4.85 -14.86 13.18
CA LEU A 53 -5.50 -13.54 13.21
C LEU A 53 -4.54 -12.42 12.81
N THR A 54 -3.32 -12.40 13.34
CA THR A 54 -2.35 -11.33 13.06
C THR A 54 -1.81 -11.43 11.63
N LEU A 55 -1.45 -12.63 11.15
CA LEU A 55 -0.97 -12.82 9.78
C LEU A 55 -2.10 -12.59 8.76
N GLY A 56 -3.27 -13.18 9.00
CA GLY A 56 -4.44 -13.01 8.16
C GLY A 56 -4.90 -11.55 8.10
N GLY A 57 -4.90 -10.85 9.24
CA GLY A 57 -5.18 -9.42 9.32
C GLY A 57 -4.15 -8.58 8.57
N LEU A 58 -2.85 -8.90 8.69
CA LEU A 58 -1.79 -8.22 7.94
C LEU A 58 -1.98 -8.36 6.42
N ILE A 59 -2.25 -9.58 5.95
CA ILE A 59 -2.52 -9.86 4.54
C ILE A 59 -3.79 -9.15 4.07
N ALA A 60 -4.88 -9.21 4.86
CA ALA A 60 -6.14 -8.57 4.55
C ALA A 60 -5.99 -7.04 4.42
N LEU A 61 -5.26 -6.40 5.34
CA LEU A 61 -4.94 -4.96 5.27
C LEU A 61 -4.10 -4.63 4.03
N ASN A 62 -3.14 -5.50 3.69
CA ASN A 62 -2.34 -5.32 2.48
C ASN A 62 -3.22 -5.34 1.22
N LEU A 63 -4.09 -6.35 1.11
CA LEU A 63 -5.01 -6.51 -0.01
C LEU A 63 -6.02 -5.36 -0.06
N LEU A 64 -6.57 -4.93 1.07
CA LEU A 64 -7.51 -3.81 1.15
C LEU A 64 -6.89 -2.52 0.62
N THR A 65 -5.63 -2.26 0.98
CA THR A 65 -4.88 -1.09 0.48
C THR A 65 -4.68 -1.17 -1.02
N TYR A 66 -4.37 -2.36 -1.55
CA TYR A 66 -4.28 -2.58 -2.99
C TYR A 66 -5.63 -2.38 -3.69
N LEU A 67 -6.72 -2.95 -3.16
CA LEU A 67 -8.07 -2.82 -3.72
C LEU A 67 -8.53 -1.37 -3.72
N ALA A 68 -8.30 -0.60 -2.66
CA ALA A 68 -8.65 0.82 -2.62
C ALA A 68 -8.07 1.61 -3.82
N SER A 69 -6.88 1.23 -4.31
CA SER A 69 -6.27 1.82 -5.51
C SER A 69 -6.92 1.37 -6.83
N GLN A 70 -7.64 0.25 -6.85
CA GLN A 70 -8.36 -0.22 -8.04
C GLN A 70 -9.76 0.39 -8.14
N TRP A 71 -10.40 0.65 -7.01
CA TRP A 71 -11.77 1.18 -6.97
C TRP A 71 -11.86 2.69 -7.20
N SER A 72 -10.82 3.46 -6.89
CA SER A 72 -10.82 4.92 -7.06
C SER A 72 -9.61 5.42 -7.81
N VAL A 73 -9.83 6.17 -8.89
CA VAL A 73 -8.77 6.81 -9.67
C VAL A 73 -8.00 7.84 -8.82
N THR A 74 -8.71 8.63 -8.00
CA THR A 74 -8.09 9.60 -7.10
C THR A 74 -7.19 8.92 -6.08
N ALA A 75 -7.68 7.84 -5.47
CA ALA A 75 -6.90 7.06 -4.51
C ALA A 75 -5.67 6.43 -5.18
N ARG A 76 -5.82 5.91 -6.40
CA ARG A 76 -4.71 5.37 -7.19
C ARG A 76 -3.63 6.40 -7.47
N VAL A 77 -4.02 7.60 -7.90
CA VAL A 77 -3.08 8.70 -8.18
C VAL A 77 -2.31 9.07 -6.91
N TRP A 78 -3.00 9.18 -5.78
CA TRP A 78 -2.36 9.51 -4.51
C TRP A 78 -1.38 8.44 -4.02
N MET A 79 -1.73 7.15 -4.14
CA MET A 79 -0.91 6.04 -3.60
C MET A 79 0.25 5.59 -4.49
N ALA A 80 0.19 5.84 -5.80
CA ALA A 80 1.11 5.21 -6.76
C ALA A 80 1.73 6.17 -7.80
N TYR A 81 1.39 7.46 -7.78
CA TYR A 81 1.85 8.41 -8.77
C TYR A 81 2.33 9.72 -8.14
N ALA A 82 3.37 10.31 -8.75
CA ALA A 82 3.84 11.65 -8.43
C ALA A 82 3.38 12.62 -9.50
N LYS A 83 2.94 13.82 -9.10
CA LYS A 83 2.61 14.90 -10.03
C LYS A 83 3.91 15.46 -10.63
N VAL A 84 3.97 15.58 -11.95
CA VAL A 84 5.12 16.17 -12.64
C VAL A 84 4.77 17.59 -13.04
N ALA A 85 5.59 18.55 -12.60
CA ALA A 85 5.52 19.91 -13.11
C ALA A 85 6.15 19.94 -14.50
N VAL A 86 5.34 20.20 -15.52
CA VAL A 86 5.84 20.51 -16.86
C VAL A 86 6.34 21.95 -16.79
N ARG A 87 7.66 22.15 -16.86
CA ARG A 87 8.24 23.47 -17.12
C ARG A 87 8.14 23.70 -18.63
N LEU A 88 7.35 24.71 -19.01
CA LEU A 88 7.30 25.24 -20.38
C LEU A 88 8.36 26.33 -20.53
#